data_AF-A0A358N7T1-F1
#
_entry.id   AF-A0A358N7T1-F1
#
_cell.length_a   1.000
_cell.length_b   1.000
_cell.length_c   1.000
_cell.angle_alpha   90.00
_cell.angle_beta   90.00
_cell.angle_gamma   90.00
#
_symmetry.space_group_name_H-M   'P 1'
#
loop_
_entity.id
_entity.type
_entity.pdbx_description
1 polymer ?
#
loop_
_entity_poly.entity_id
_entity_poly.type
_entity_poly.pdbx_seq_one_letter_code
_entity_poly.pdbx_strand_id
1 'polypeptide(L)'
;MSAKGIAIDSIADMGGFNGEKPIFVFGHWLGQFCAKSFYSLASTMQMFGRKQRLQIGLSDSNLSDLAEYVKVGSVSLLLDMIESGQHRKMPQIKAPVDALGRIASDWHLVTRVATNRGEMSALDLQKSYLAAAEAFVAGVPAAQQGEAPLILMRWRELLNAAVAYRKDAADFSDALGKIDWLTKRAMIDQMGTDSEWTARKKIDLRYHELSNEGYFTKIATTIPGVQLVDPPDVERRRRSPPSNSPAARRGWLIREFADSEEQLRCDWGFALIGHGKHQRRVQFTDTHYV
;
A
#
# COMPACT_ATOMS: atom_id res chain seq x y z
N MET A 1 -6.26 11.66 -10.33
CA MET A 1 -5.09 11.27 -9.51
C MET A 1 -5.07 9.79 -9.18
N SER A 2 -6.21 9.19 -8.81
CA SER A 2 -6.29 7.75 -8.49
C SER A 2 -7.40 7.08 -9.29
N ALA A 3 -7.08 5.99 -9.99
CA ALA A 3 -8.08 5.22 -10.72
C ALA A 3 -8.94 4.38 -9.77
N LYS A 4 -8.33 3.76 -8.75
CA LYS A 4 -9.08 3.02 -7.73
C LYS A 4 -9.93 3.92 -6.85
N GLY A 5 -9.43 5.09 -6.45
CA GLY A 5 -10.15 6.00 -5.55
C GLY A 5 -11.51 6.42 -6.09
N ILE A 6 -11.62 6.67 -7.40
CA ILE A 6 -12.88 7.04 -8.08
C ILE A 6 -13.87 5.86 -8.10
N ALA A 7 -13.37 4.63 -8.07
CA ALA A 7 -14.20 3.44 -8.17
C ALA A 7 -14.73 2.95 -6.80
N ILE A 8 -14.28 3.51 -5.68
CA ILE A 8 -14.76 3.14 -4.34
C ILE A 8 -16.19 3.63 -4.14
N ASP A 9 -17.05 2.76 -3.61
CA ASP A 9 -18.48 3.03 -3.40
C ASP A 9 -18.94 2.90 -1.94
N SER A 10 -18.09 2.35 -1.07
CA SER A 10 -18.45 1.99 0.30
C SER A 10 -17.26 2.10 1.25
N ILE A 11 -17.52 2.29 2.55
CA ILE A 11 -16.46 2.38 3.55
C ILE A 11 -15.93 0.99 3.90
N ALA A 12 -16.83 0.04 4.14
CA ALA A 12 -16.52 -1.28 4.64
C ALA A 12 -17.51 -2.28 4.03
N ASP A 13 -16.99 -3.35 3.42
CA ASP A 13 -17.81 -4.44 2.90
C ASP A 13 -16.98 -5.73 2.75
N MET A 14 -17.64 -6.81 2.35
CA MET A 14 -17.05 -8.10 2.08
C MET A 14 -16.18 -8.07 0.83
N GLY A 15 -16.51 -7.20 -0.13
CA GLY A 15 -15.80 -7.01 -1.39
C GLY A 15 -16.04 -8.15 -2.38
N GLY A 16 -16.36 -7.80 -3.63
CA GLY A 16 -16.46 -8.75 -4.73
C GLY A 16 -17.66 -9.71 -4.73
N PHE A 17 -18.52 -9.70 -3.71
CA PHE A 17 -19.75 -10.51 -3.69
C PHE A 17 -20.82 -9.95 -4.65
N ASN A 18 -21.03 -8.62 -4.63
CA ASN A 18 -21.96 -7.92 -5.53
C ASN A 18 -21.27 -6.90 -6.45
N GLY A 19 -19.94 -6.96 -6.57
CA GLY A 19 -19.15 -5.98 -7.32
C GLY A 19 -18.82 -4.69 -6.56
N GLU A 20 -19.22 -4.59 -5.28
CA GLU A 20 -18.86 -3.50 -4.37
C GLU A 20 -17.34 -3.34 -4.24
N LYS A 21 -16.91 -2.09 -4.04
CA LYS A 21 -15.51 -1.69 -3.94
C LYS A 21 -15.29 -0.89 -2.65
N PRO A 22 -15.20 -1.57 -1.49
CA PRO A 22 -15.03 -0.90 -0.21
C PRO A 22 -13.60 -0.44 0.06
N ILE A 23 -13.45 0.57 0.92
CA ILE A 23 -12.14 0.98 1.47
C ILE A 23 -11.56 -0.13 2.35
N PHE A 24 -12.35 -0.69 3.26
CA PHE A 24 -11.97 -1.80 4.15
C PHE A 24 -12.68 -3.09 3.74
N VAL A 25 -11.91 -4.14 3.50
CA VAL A 25 -12.42 -5.41 2.94
C VAL A 25 -12.44 -6.50 4.01
N PHE A 26 -13.60 -7.10 4.24
CA PHE A 26 -13.80 -8.15 5.25
C PHE A 26 -14.07 -9.54 4.65
N GLY A 27 -13.99 -9.70 3.32
CA GLY A 27 -14.25 -10.98 2.63
C GLY A 27 -13.43 -12.16 3.13
N HIS A 28 -12.19 -11.91 3.59
CA HIS A 28 -11.33 -12.96 4.15
C HIS A 28 -11.90 -13.57 5.44
N TRP A 29 -12.68 -12.81 6.23
CA TRP A 29 -13.38 -13.33 7.42
C TRP A 29 -14.50 -14.31 7.04
N LEU A 30 -15.30 -13.97 6.04
CA LEU A 30 -16.37 -14.86 5.57
C LEU A 30 -15.84 -16.10 4.87
N GLY A 31 -14.75 -15.98 4.12
CA GLY A 31 -14.05 -17.15 3.58
C GLY A 31 -13.61 -18.11 4.70
N GLN A 32 -13.08 -17.60 5.81
CA GLN A 32 -12.74 -18.43 6.97
C GLN A 32 -13.98 -18.98 7.69
N PHE A 33 -15.02 -18.17 7.85
CA PHE A 33 -16.27 -18.59 8.47
C PHE A 33 -16.95 -19.71 7.66
N CYS A 34 -17.31 -19.43 6.40
CA CYS A 34 -18.09 -20.33 5.56
C CYS A 34 -17.30 -21.55 5.07
N ALA A 35 -16.01 -21.42 4.73
CA ALA A 35 -15.26 -22.55 4.16
C ALA A 35 -14.62 -23.44 5.23
N LYS A 36 -14.28 -22.89 6.41
CA LYS A 36 -13.48 -23.61 7.43
C LYS A 36 -14.18 -23.84 8.76
N SER A 37 -15.16 -23.02 9.15
CA SER A 37 -15.84 -23.19 10.45
C SER A 37 -16.80 -24.39 10.48
N PHE A 38 -17.39 -24.78 9.35
CA PHE A 38 -18.24 -25.98 9.29
C PHE A 38 -17.46 -27.31 9.43
N TYR A 39 -16.13 -27.26 9.30
CA TYR A 39 -15.26 -28.46 9.37
C TYR A 39 -14.20 -28.40 10.49
N SER A 40 -14.00 -27.26 11.16
CA SER A 40 -12.95 -27.09 12.17
C SER A 40 -13.24 -25.98 13.17
N LEU A 41 -13.57 -26.35 14.42
CA LEU A 41 -13.68 -25.45 15.58
C LEU A 41 -12.41 -24.61 15.82
N ALA A 42 -11.24 -25.17 15.50
CA ALA A 42 -9.95 -24.47 15.65
C ALA A 42 -9.81 -23.29 14.68
N SER A 43 -10.38 -23.38 13.47
CA SER A 43 -10.37 -22.27 12.50
C SER A 43 -11.26 -21.11 12.96
N THR A 44 -12.38 -21.41 13.62
CA THR A 44 -13.28 -20.38 14.18
C THR A 44 -12.63 -19.65 15.35
N MET A 45 -11.90 -20.37 16.22
CA MET A 45 -11.12 -19.77 17.31
C MET A 45 -10.04 -18.79 16.80
N GLN A 46 -9.43 -19.08 15.65
CA GLN A 46 -8.41 -18.20 15.06
C GLN A 46 -8.99 -16.82 14.67
N MET A 47 -10.28 -16.73 14.36
CA MET A 47 -10.97 -15.47 14.05
C MET A 47 -11.03 -14.54 15.27
N PHE A 48 -11.01 -15.09 16.50
CA PHE A 48 -10.97 -14.30 17.74
C PHE A 48 -9.54 -14.07 18.27
N GLY A 49 -8.52 -14.35 17.46
CA GLY A 49 -7.14 -14.12 17.84
C GLY A 49 -6.82 -12.65 18.13
N ARG A 50 -5.83 -12.40 18.99
CA ARG A 50 -5.38 -11.04 19.34
C ARG A 50 -4.92 -10.22 18.12
N LYS A 51 -4.35 -10.89 17.11
CA LYS A 51 -3.87 -10.26 15.88
C LYS A 51 -4.85 -10.54 14.75
N GLN A 52 -5.28 -9.49 14.06
CA GLN A 52 -6.23 -9.56 12.95
C GLN A 52 -5.60 -8.98 11.69
N ARG A 53 -6.03 -9.48 10.54
CA ARG A 53 -5.62 -8.95 9.24
C ARG A 53 -6.53 -7.79 8.87
N LEU A 54 -5.99 -6.58 8.81
CA LEU A 54 -6.67 -5.45 8.16
C LEU A 54 -6.41 -5.50 6.65
N GLN A 55 -7.47 -5.53 5.85
CA GLN A 55 -7.35 -5.50 4.39
C GLN A 55 -7.93 -4.18 3.87
N ILE A 56 -7.08 -3.41 3.19
CA ILE A 56 -7.41 -2.11 2.61
C ILE A 56 -7.55 -2.29 1.09
N GLY A 57 -8.74 -2.03 0.56
CA GLY A 57 -9.06 -2.10 -0.88
C GLY A 57 -8.67 -0.85 -1.66
N LEU A 58 -8.41 0.25 -0.95
CA LEU A 58 -8.03 1.55 -1.49
C LEU A 58 -6.50 1.67 -1.63
N SER A 59 -5.96 1.22 -2.76
CA SER A 59 -4.58 1.49 -3.16
C SER A 59 -4.41 1.30 -4.66
N ASP A 60 -3.78 2.26 -5.32
CA ASP A 60 -3.21 2.07 -6.65
C ASP A 60 -1.86 1.32 -6.55
N SER A 61 -1.42 0.75 -7.68
CA SER A 61 -0.07 0.21 -7.81
C SER A 61 0.91 1.34 -8.13
N ASN A 62 1.97 1.46 -7.34
CA ASN A 62 3.01 2.45 -7.55
C ASN A 62 4.21 1.84 -8.27
N LEU A 63 4.94 2.66 -9.03
CA LEU A 63 6.25 2.30 -9.58
C LEU A 63 7.37 3.02 -8.83
N SER A 64 7.09 4.24 -8.37
CA SER A 64 7.98 4.97 -7.48
C SER A 64 8.19 4.23 -6.16
N ASP A 65 9.44 3.84 -5.89
CA ASP A 65 9.86 3.26 -4.61
C ASP A 65 9.46 4.17 -3.44
N LEU A 66 9.64 5.49 -3.61
CA LEU A 66 9.33 6.47 -2.58
C LEU A 66 7.83 6.56 -2.31
N ALA A 67 7.00 6.55 -3.36
CA ALA A 67 5.54 6.52 -3.19
C ALA A 67 5.07 5.24 -2.50
N GLU A 68 5.61 4.07 -2.88
CA GLU A 68 5.29 2.78 -2.26
C GLU A 68 5.72 2.76 -0.78
N TYR A 69 6.94 3.22 -0.49
CA TYR A 69 7.50 3.29 0.87
C TYR A 69 6.66 4.19 1.77
N VAL A 70 6.36 5.42 1.34
CA VAL A 70 5.55 6.37 2.12
C VAL A 70 4.12 5.86 2.27
N LYS A 71 3.53 5.26 1.23
CA LYS A 71 2.17 4.71 1.31
C LYS A 71 2.05 3.66 2.41
N VAL A 72 2.95 2.68 2.45
CA VAL A 72 2.92 1.62 3.46
C VAL A 72 3.34 2.16 4.83
N GLY A 73 4.44 2.91 4.88
CA GLY A 73 5.00 3.43 6.13
C GLY A 73 4.08 4.40 6.85
N SER A 74 3.47 5.35 6.13
CA SER A 74 2.54 6.32 6.73
C SER A 74 1.31 5.63 7.30
N VAL A 75 0.73 4.66 6.58
CA VAL A 75 -0.41 3.87 7.08
C VAL A 75 -0.02 3.07 8.32
N SER A 76 1.16 2.45 8.35
CA SER A 76 1.65 1.74 9.54
C SER A 76 1.73 2.67 10.75
N LEU A 77 2.31 3.86 10.62
CA LEU A 77 2.41 4.83 11.71
C LEU A 77 1.03 5.31 12.19
N LEU A 78 0.09 5.51 11.27
CA LEU A 78 -1.26 5.89 11.62
C LEU A 78 -1.98 4.78 12.38
N LEU A 79 -1.75 3.51 12.03
CA LEU A 79 -2.29 2.36 12.76
C LEU A 79 -1.71 2.28 14.18
N ASP A 80 -0.39 2.43 14.35
CA ASP A 80 0.25 2.45 15.68
C ASP A 80 -0.32 3.59 16.56
N MET A 81 -0.55 4.77 15.97
CA MET A 81 -1.16 5.90 16.65
C MET A 81 -2.64 5.64 17.00
N ILE A 82 -3.39 4.94 16.15
CA ILE A 82 -4.78 4.55 16.41
C ILE A 82 -4.83 3.55 17.57
N GLU A 83 -3.99 2.51 17.54
CA GLU A 83 -3.90 1.46 18.56
C GLU A 83 -3.48 2.00 19.92
N SER A 84 -2.59 3.00 19.96
CA SER A 84 -2.21 3.70 21.20
C SER A 84 -3.26 4.71 21.71
N GLY A 85 -4.35 4.94 20.96
CA GLY A 85 -5.41 5.88 21.33
C GLY A 85 -5.08 7.36 21.13
N GLN A 86 -3.93 7.69 20.53
CA GLN A 86 -3.44 9.07 20.35
C GLN A 86 -3.99 9.77 19.08
N HIS A 87 -4.89 9.12 18.35
CA HIS A 87 -5.48 9.61 17.10
C HIS A 87 -6.53 10.73 17.25
N ARG A 88 -6.97 11.08 18.47
CA ARG A 88 -8.11 12.00 18.70
C ARG A 88 -7.96 13.39 18.07
N LYS A 89 -6.72 13.81 17.81
CA LYS A 89 -6.41 15.09 17.17
C LYS A 89 -6.35 15.02 15.64
N MET A 90 -6.69 13.90 15.01
CA MET A 90 -6.76 13.82 13.55
C MET A 90 -8.08 14.36 13.01
N PRO A 91 -8.08 15.02 11.84
CA PRO A 91 -9.33 15.43 11.19
C PRO A 91 -10.14 14.19 10.78
N GLN A 92 -11.46 14.26 10.94
CA GLN A 92 -12.38 13.21 10.51
C GLN A 92 -13.24 13.73 9.36
N ILE A 93 -13.24 13.01 8.24
CA ILE A 93 -14.02 13.35 7.05
C ILE A 93 -15.48 12.94 7.27
N LYS A 94 -16.43 13.84 6.98
CA LYS A 94 -17.87 13.58 7.23
C LYS A 94 -18.50 12.58 6.26
N ALA A 95 -18.16 12.67 4.98
CA ALA A 95 -18.66 11.79 3.92
C ALA A 95 -17.48 11.15 3.16
N PRO A 96 -16.85 10.09 3.70
CA PRO A 96 -15.57 9.58 3.18
C PRO A 96 -15.60 9.15 1.71
N VAL A 97 -16.68 8.49 1.27
CA VAL A 97 -16.80 7.98 -0.12
C VAL A 97 -16.93 9.15 -1.11
N ASP A 98 -17.84 10.10 -0.86
CA ASP A 98 -17.99 11.32 -1.69
C ASP A 98 -16.70 12.14 -1.72
N ALA A 99 -16.11 12.39 -0.54
CA ALA A 99 -14.87 13.13 -0.40
C ALA A 99 -13.73 12.47 -1.18
N LEU A 100 -13.62 11.14 -1.13
CA LEU A 100 -12.60 10.38 -1.86
C LEU A 100 -12.78 10.53 -3.37
N GLY A 101 -13.99 10.36 -3.89
CA GLY A 101 -14.26 10.53 -5.33
C GLY A 101 -13.92 11.94 -5.82
N ARG A 102 -14.31 12.97 -5.06
CA ARG A 102 -14.01 14.37 -5.37
C ARG A 102 -12.52 14.66 -5.33
N ILE A 103 -11.82 14.24 -4.28
CA ILE A 103 -10.36 14.41 -4.16
C ILE A 103 -9.65 13.62 -5.27
N ALA A 104 -9.98 12.36 -5.50
CA ALA A 104 -9.30 11.50 -6.48
C ALA A 104 -9.43 12.03 -7.92
N SER A 105 -10.53 12.73 -8.22
CA SER A 105 -10.81 13.33 -9.52
C SER A 105 -10.11 14.68 -9.74
N ASP A 106 -9.67 15.34 -8.67
CA ASP A 106 -9.10 16.68 -8.74
C ASP A 106 -7.57 16.70 -8.79
N TRP A 107 -7.04 16.67 -10.00
CA TRP A 107 -5.61 16.84 -10.27
C TRP A 107 -5.01 18.20 -9.87
N HIS A 108 -5.80 19.24 -9.62
CA HIS A 108 -5.30 20.57 -9.23
C HIS A 108 -5.17 20.73 -7.72
N LEU A 109 -5.59 19.74 -6.92
CA LEU A 109 -5.51 19.75 -5.45
C LEU A 109 -6.22 20.97 -4.82
N VAL A 110 -7.34 21.42 -5.42
CA VAL A 110 -8.13 22.58 -4.97
C VAL A 110 -9.34 22.18 -4.14
N THR A 111 -9.85 20.98 -4.34
CA THR A 111 -11.07 20.44 -3.74
C THR A 111 -10.95 20.46 -2.23
N ARG A 112 -11.98 21.03 -1.59
CA ARG A 112 -12.16 21.01 -0.15
C ARG A 112 -13.32 20.09 0.21
N VAL A 113 -13.16 19.35 1.29
CA VAL A 113 -14.15 18.40 1.80
C VAL A 113 -14.46 18.71 3.26
N ALA A 114 -15.71 18.44 3.65
CA ALA A 114 -16.20 18.71 4.99
C ALA A 114 -15.58 17.75 6.01
N THR A 115 -15.00 18.32 7.07
CA THR A 115 -14.45 17.58 8.21
C THR A 115 -15.07 18.05 9.53
N ASN A 116 -14.75 17.38 10.63
CA ASN A 116 -15.04 17.86 11.98
C ASN A 116 -14.31 19.17 12.36
N ARG A 117 -13.39 19.67 11.53
CA ARG A 117 -12.64 20.92 11.71
C ARG A 117 -12.95 21.98 10.64
N GLY A 118 -14.05 21.80 9.90
CA GLY A 118 -14.42 22.64 8.77
C GLY A 118 -13.94 22.07 7.43
N GLU A 119 -14.00 22.89 6.38
CA GLU A 119 -13.57 22.49 5.03
C GLU A 119 -12.05 22.38 4.96
N MET A 120 -11.53 21.26 4.47
CA MET A 120 -10.09 21.01 4.33
C MET A 120 -9.77 20.48 2.93
N SER A 121 -8.68 20.95 2.33
CA SER A 121 -8.15 20.34 1.10
C SER A 121 -7.42 19.02 1.38
N ALA A 122 -7.13 18.24 0.35
CA ALA A 122 -6.30 17.04 0.47
C ALA A 122 -4.91 17.35 1.08
N LEU A 123 -4.32 18.50 0.73
CA LEU A 123 -3.05 18.96 1.29
C LEU A 123 -3.19 19.36 2.77
N ASP A 124 -4.28 20.02 3.14
CA ASP A 124 -4.55 20.40 4.54
C ASP A 124 -4.72 19.16 5.43
N LEU A 125 -5.42 18.15 4.91
CA LEU A 125 -5.56 16.84 5.55
C LEU A 125 -4.19 16.20 5.76
N GLN A 126 -3.41 16.02 4.69
CA GLN A 126 -2.09 15.38 4.76
C GLN A 126 -1.13 16.13 5.71
N LYS A 127 -1.12 17.46 5.71
CA LYS A 127 -0.36 18.26 6.69
C LYS A 127 -0.78 17.96 8.14
N SER A 128 -2.09 17.83 8.37
CA SER A 128 -2.62 17.54 9.72
C SER A 128 -2.27 16.12 10.18
N TYR A 129 -2.35 15.13 9.28
CA TYR A 129 -1.96 13.75 9.57
C TYR A 129 -0.45 13.62 9.81
N LEU A 130 0.37 14.27 8.98
CA LEU A 130 1.82 14.29 9.15
C LEU A 130 2.22 14.93 10.48
N ALA A 131 1.67 16.10 10.82
CA ALA A 131 1.95 16.77 12.09
C ALA A 131 1.54 15.92 13.31
N ALA A 132 0.42 15.19 13.21
CA ALA A 132 0.00 14.27 14.26
C ALA A 132 0.97 13.08 14.40
N ALA A 133 1.42 12.51 13.29
CA ALA A 133 2.38 11.41 13.28
C ALA A 133 3.76 11.85 13.80
N GLU A 134 4.21 13.06 13.47
CA GLU A 134 5.46 13.64 14.00
C GLU A 134 5.39 13.81 15.52
N ALA A 135 4.28 14.36 16.03
CA ALA A 135 4.07 14.51 17.47
C ALA A 135 4.00 13.15 18.18
N PHE A 136 3.37 12.15 17.56
CA PHE A 136 3.29 10.78 18.08
C PHE A 136 4.69 10.16 18.19
N VAL A 137 5.49 10.20 17.11
CA VAL A 137 6.85 9.62 17.08
C VAL A 137 7.79 10.35 18.03
N ALA A 138 7.67 11.67 18.18
CA ALA A 138 8.46 12.44 19.14
C ALA A 138 8.24 12.00 20.60
N GLY A 139 7.07 11.46 20.93
CA GLY A 139 6.75 10.89 22.24
C GLY A 139 7.31 9.46 22.47
N VAL A 140 7.83 8.81 21.42
CA VAL A 140 8.40 7.45 21.50
C VAL A 140 9.90 7.54 21.74
N PRO A 141 10.48 6.75 22.67
CA PRO A 141 11.93 6.71 22.88
C PRO A 141 12.69 6.40 21.59
N ALA A 142 13.79 7.11 21.31
CA ALA A 142 14.54 6.98 20.05
C ALA A 142 14.91 5.54 19.68
N ALA A 143 15.26 4.71 20.67
CA ALA A 143 15.59 3.30 20.47
C ALA A 143 14.42 2.43 19.97
N GLN A 144 13.17 2.91 20.11
CA GLN A 144 11.95 2.22 19.71
C GLN A 144 11.30 2.82 18.45
N GLN A 145 11.85 3.92 17.91
CA GLN A 145 11.26 4.60 16.76
C GLN A 145 11.46 3.84 15.44
N GLY A 146 12.45 2.94 15.35
CA GLY A 146 12.72 2.17 14.14
C GLY A 146 12.87 3.07 12.90
N GLU A 147 12.12 2.76 11.84
CA GLU A 147 12.13 3.54 10.59
C GLU A 147 11.21 4.77 10.61
N ALA A 148 10.46 5.01 11.70
CA ALA A 148 9.49 6.10 11.76
C ALA A 148 10.06 7.48 11.38
N PRO A 149 11.27 7.88 11.83
CA PRO A 149 11.85 9.17 11.44
C PRO A 149 12.10 9.28 9.93
N LEU A 150 12.54 8.18 9.29
CA LEU A 150 12.76 8.14 7.85
C LEU A 150 11.43 8.23 7.09
N ILE A 151 10.41 7.50 7.53
CA ILE A 151 9.06 7.55 6.94
C ILE A 151 8.51 8.98 7.01
N LEU A 152 8.60 9.65 8.16
CA LEU A 152 8.12 11.02 8.33
C LEU A 152 8.87 12.02 7.43
N MET A 153 10.19 11.89 7.32
CA MET A 153 11.00 12.70 6.42
C MET A 153 10.56 12.53 4.96
N ARG A 154 10.38 11.29 4.51
CA ARG A 154 9.96 10.95 3.15
C ARG A 154 8.50 11.36 2.86
N TRP A 155 7.61 11.23 3.84
CA TRP A 155 6.24 11.72 3.72
C TRP A 155 6.23 13.24 3.55
N ARG A 156 7.03 13.97 4.33
CA ARG A 156 7.17 15.41 4.21
C ARG A 156 7.75 15.83 2.86
N GLU A 157 8.72 15.08 2.33
CA GLU A 157 9.28 15.28 0.99
C GLU A 157 8.18 15.22 -0.08
N LEU A 158 7.36 14.16 -0.11
CA LEU A 158 6.26 14.03 -1.07
C LEU A 158 5.20 15.12 -0.91
N LEU A 159 4.87 15.47 0.34
CA LEU A 159 3.91 16.54 0.61
C LEU A 159 4.40 17.90 0.14
N ASN A 160 5.69 18.20 0.34
CA ASN A 160 6.30 19.44 -0.14
C ASN A 160 6.29 19.51 -1.67
N ALA A 161 6.62 18.42 -2.36
CA ALA A 161 6.54 18.34 -3.82
C ALA A 161 5.10 18.59 -4.33
N ALA A 162 4.08 18.00 -3.68
CA ALA A 162 2.69 18.24 -4.03
C ALA A 162 2.24 19.69 -3.73
N VAL A 163 2.76 20.31 -2.66
CA VAL A 163 2.52 21.72 -2.34
C VAL A 163 3.17 22.65 -3.36
N ALA A 164 4.39 22.35 -3.82
CA ALA A 164 5.08 23.12 -4.86
C ALA A 164 4.27 23.09 -6.17
N TYR A 165 3.87 21.89 -6.62
CA TYR A 165 2.98 21.72 -7.77
C TYR A 165 1.65 22.48 -7.64
N ARG A 166 1.05 22.51 -6.44
CA ARG A 166 -0.18 23.28 -6.22
C ARG A 166 0.05 24.80 -6.39
N LYS A 167 1.23 25.30 -6.02
CA LYS A 167 1.57 26.72 -6.15
C LYS A 167 1.87 27.09 -7.60
N ASP A 168 2.60 26.23 -8.30
CA ASP A 168 2.91 26.38 -9.71
C ASP A 168 2.69 25.06 -10.44
N ALA A 169 1.64 25.00 -11.26
CA ALA A 169 1.25 23.80 -11.99
C ALA A 169 2.24 23.42 -13.12
N ALA A 170 3.25 24.26 -13.40
CA ALA A 170 4.37 23.94 -14.28
C ALA A 170 5.58 23.34 -13.53
N ASP A 171 5.61 23.45 -12.20
CA ASP A 171 6.71 22.94 -11.38
C ASP A 171 6.47 21.49 -10.98
N PHE A 172 7.13 20.58 -11.71
CA PHE A 172 7.16 19.15 -11.40
C PHE A 172 8.51 18.72 -10.80
N SER A 173 9.46 19.63 -10.65
CA SER A 173 10.89 19.31 -10.44
C SER A 173 11.12 18.33 -9.29
N ASP A 174 10.47 18.58 -8.15
CA ASP A 174 10.58 17.74 -6.96
C ASP A 174 9.70 16.49 -6.97
N ALA A 175 8.73 16.38 -7.90
CA ALA A 175 7.77 15.28 -7.97
C ALA A 175 8.13 14.19 -8.98
N LEU A 176 8.97 14.50 -9.98
CA LEU A 176 9.34 13.55 -11.04
C LEU A 176 10.02 12.30 -10.47
N GLY A 177 9.48 11.13 -10.80
CA GLY A 177 9.93 9.83 -10.30
C GLY A 177 9.58 9.53 -8.84
N LYS A 178 9.11 10.53 -8.08
CA LYS A 178 8.74 10.43 -6.66
C LYS A 178 7.25 10.28 -6.42
N ILE A 179 6.42 10.88 -7.28
CA ILE A 179 4.96 10.81 -7.24
C ILE A 179 4.46 10.36 -8.61
N ASP A 180 3.92 9.15 -8.70
CA ASP A 180 3.61 8.52 -9.99
C ASP A 180 2.64 9.36 -10.84
N TRP A 181 1.55 9.86 -10.23
CA TRP A 181 0.53 10.60 -10.97
C TRP A 181 1.04 11.97 -11.44
N LEU A 182 1.91 12.64 -10.68
CA LEU A 182 2.55 13.90 -11.10
C LEU A 182 3.58 13.66 -12.19
N THR A 183 4.34 12.57 -12.10
CA THR A 183 5.29 12.17 -13.14
C THR A 183 4.56 11.90 -14.45
N LYS A 184 3.48 11.10 -14.42
CA LYS A 184 2.62 10.87 -15.59
C LYS A 184 2.01 12.16 -16.13
N ARG A 185 1.58 13.05 -15.25
CA ARG A 185 1.02 14.36 -15.64
C ARG A 185 2.04 15.19 -16.40
N ALA A 186 3.26 15.32 -15.88
CA ALA A 186 4.33 16.06 -16.55
C ALA A 186 4.59 15.52 -17.98
N MET A 187 4.61 14.19 -18.14
CA MET A 187 4.78 13.56 -19.46
C MET A 187 3.63 13.85 -20.43
N ILE A 188 2.38 13.84 -19.93
CA ILE A 188 1.20 14.14 -20.73
C ILE A 188 1.19 15.62 -21.12
N ASP A 189 1.55 16.51 -20.20
CA ASP A 189 1.53 17.96 -20.43
C ASP A 189 2.60 18.39 -21.46
N GLN A 190 3.74 17.68 -21.53
CA GLN A 190 4.76 17.86 -22.56
C GLN A 190 4.29 17.55 -23.99
N MET A 191 3.22 16.76 -24.16
CA MET A 191 2.68 16.47 -25.49
C MET A 191 1.97 17.67 -26.14
N GLY A 192 1.69 18.73 -25.37
CA GLY A 192 0.89 19.86 -25.82
C GLY A 192 -0.61 19.57 -25.87
N THR A 193 -1.41 20.64 -25.96
CA THR A 193 -2.87 20.59 -25.93
C THR A 193 -3.48 19.86 -27.13
N ASP A 194 -2.77 19.87 -28.26
CA ASP A 194 -3.26 19.36 -29.55
C ASP A 194 -3.02 17.85 -29.74
N SER A 195 -2.33 17.22 -28.77
CA SER A 195 -2.08 15.78 -28.81
C SER A 195 -3.37 14.96 -28.74
N GLU A 196 -3.47 13.94 -29.59
CA GLU A 196 -4.60 13.01 -29.58
C GLU A 196 -4.74 12.29 -28.24
N TRP A 197 -6.00 12.03 -27.84
CA TRP A 197 -6.32 11.29 -26.63
C TRP A 197 -5.67 9.90 -26.59
N THR A 198 -5.59 9.22 -27.73
CA THR A 198 -4.95 7.90 -27.91
C THR A 198 -3.48 7.94 -27.54
N ALA A 199 -2.78 9.01 -27.93
CA ALA A 199 -1.37 9.20 -27.63
C ALA A 199 -1.14 9.48 -26.14
N ARG A 200 -2.01 10.28 -25.50
CA ARG A 200 -1.98 10.49 -24.02
C ARG A 200 -2.25 9.18 -23.26
N LYS A 201 -3.20 8.36 -23.74
CA LYS A 201 -3.47 7.03 -23.16
C LYS A 201 -2.31 6.07 -23.30
N LYS A 202 -1.57 6.13 -24.41
CA LYS A 202 -0.35 5.35 -24.59
C LYS A 202 0.69 5.69 -23.51
N ILE A 203 0.85 6.97 -23.15
CA ILE A 203 1.74 7.35 -22.04
C ILE A 203 1.33 6.70 -20.73
N ASP A 204 0.05 6.77 -20.38
CA ASP A 204 -0.47 6.19 -19.13
C ASP A 204 -0.18 4.66 -19.04
N LEU A 205 -0.37 3.94 -20.15
CA LEU A 205 -0.05 2.51 -20.22
C LEU A 205 1.46 2.22 -20.19
N ARG A 206 2.24 2.93 -21.01
CA ARG A 206 3.71 2.75 -21.12
C ARG A 206 4.45 3.17 -19.86
N TYR A 207 3.85 4.03 -19.04
CA TYR A 207 4.36 4.35 -17.72
C TYR A 207 4.47 3.11 -16.83
N HIS A 208 3.42 2.28 -16.81
CA HIS A 208 3.32 1.06 -15.99
C HIS A 208 3.91 -0.18 -16.65
N GLU A 209 4.61 -0.05 -17.76
CA GLU A 209 5.30 -1.16 -18.37
C GLU A 209 6.56 -1.54 -17.59
N LEU A 210 6.68 -2.82 -17.23
CA LEU A 210 7.79 -3.34 -16.41
C LEU A 210 9.05 -3.68 -17.22
N SER A 211 9.04 -3.47 -18.52
CA SER A 211 10.20 -3.69 -19.38
C SER A 211 11.21 -2.53 -19.24
N ASN A 212 12.41 -2.72 -19.79
CA ASN A 212 13.42 -1.65 -19.90
C ASN A 212 12.94 -0.49 -20.79
N GLU A 213 11.93 -0.73 -21.63
CA GLU A 213 11.31 0.29 -22.49
C GLU A 213 10.17 1.05 -21.80
N GLY A 214 9.82 0.66 -20.57
CA GLY A 214 8.86 1.34 -19.73
C GLY A 214 9.30 2.76 -19.37
N TYR A 215 8.36 3.69 -19.38
CA TYR A 215 8.70 5.10 -19.21
C TYR A 215 9.20 5.41 -17.80
N PHE A 216 8.62 4.79 -16.77
CA PHE A 216 9.14 4.93 -15.42
C PHE A 216 10.56 4.38 -15.29
N THR A 217 10.83 3.19 -15.87
CA THR A 217 12.17 2.59 -15.87
C THR A 217 13.21 3.56 -16.44
N LYS A 218 12.91 4.19 -17.58
CA LYS A 218 13.78 5.20 -18.19
C LYS A 218 14.00 6.42 -17.28
N ILE A 219 12.92 6.94 -16.67
CA ILE A 219 13.02 8.05 -15.70
C ILE A 219 13.90 7.69 -14.51
N ALA A 220 13.69 6.51 -13.91
CA ALA A 220 14.44 6.03 -12.78
C ALA A 220 15.94 5.88 -13.07
N THR A 221 16.31 5.51 -14.30
CA THR A 221 17.73 5.45 -14.73
C THR A 221 18.36 6.81 -15.01
N THR A 222 17.57 7.84 -15.33
CA THR A 222 18.08 9.16 -15.72
C THR A 222 18.09 10.16 -14.56
N ILE A 223 17.13 10.08 -13.64
CA ILE A 223 17.01 11.01 -12.52
C ILE A 223 17.62 10.39 -11.26
N PRO A 224 18.72 10.95 -10.72
CA PRO A 224 19.31 10.46 -9.47
C PRO A 224 18.33 10.53 -8.30
N GLY A 225 18.38 9.52 -7.42
CA GLY A 225 17.58 9.49 -6.20
C GLY A 225 16.12 9.08 -6.37
N VAL A 226 15.69 8.68 -7.58
CA VAL A 226 14.36 8.07 -7.81
C VAL A 226 14.31 6.64 -7.26
N GLN A 227 15.37 5.86 -7.47
CA GLN A 227 15.49 4.52 -6.91
C GLN A 227 15.97 4.59 -5.47
N LEU A 228 15.19 4.01 -4.56
CA LEU A 228 15.57 3.89 -3.14
C LEU A 228 16.17 2.52 -2.83
N VAL A 229 15.80 1.51 -3.63
CA VAL A 229 16.26 0.14 -3.44
C VAL A 229 17.34 -0.20 -4.46
N ASP A 230 18.40 -0.85 -3.99
CA ASP A 230 19.51 -1.27 -4.84
C ASP A 230 19.10 -2.45 -5.75
N PRO A 231 19.33 -2.42 -7.08
CA PRO A 231 18.92 -3.51 -7.98
C PRO A 231 19.44 -4.92 -7.62
N PRO A 232 20.70 -5.11 -7.15
CA PRO A 232 21.18 -6.40 -6.65
C PRO A 232 20.37 -6.93 -5.47
N ASP A 233 19.87 -6.05 -4.61
CA ASP A 233 19.00 -6.42 -3.49
C ASP A 233 17.65 -6.93 -4.00
N VAL A 234 17.08 -6.29 -5.02
CA VAL A 234 15.84 -6.76 -5.67
C VAL A 234 16.04 -8.16 -6.25
N GLU A 235 17.12 -8.38 -7.01
CA GLU A 235 17.42 -9.69 -7.61
C GLU A 235 17.65 -10.78 -6.55
N ARG A 236 18.31 -10.46 -5.44
CA ARG A 236 18.45 -11.38 -4.30
C ARG A 236 17.09 -11.74 -3.72
N ARG A 237 16.20 -10.77 -3.54
CA ARG A 237 14.87 -10.96 -2.94
C ARG A 237 13.91 -11.76 -3.82
N ARG A 238 14.13 -11.82 -5.13
CA ARG A 238 13.38 -12.74 -6.04
C ARG A 238 13.55 -14.20 -5.67
N ARG A 239 14.71 -14.59 -5.12
CA ARG A 239 15.04 -15.97 -4.75
C ARG A 239 15.02 -16.22 -3.25
N SER A 240 15.15 -15.16 -2.46
CA SER A 240 15.33 -15.23 -1.00
C SER A 240 14.23 -14.46 -0.26
N PRO A 241 13.27 -15.16 0.38
CA PRO A 241 12.25 -14.51 1.19
C PRO A 241 12.84 -13.85 2.44
N PRO A 242 12.09 -12.94 3.12
CA PRO A 242 12.52 -12.35 4.39
C PRO A 242 12.74 -13.42 5.47
N SER A 243 13.95 -13.47 6.02
CA SER A 243 14.40 -14.50 6.99
C SER A 243 13.63 -14.49 8.31
N ASN A 244 13.17 -13.31 8.72
CA ASN A 244 12.41 -13.09 9.96
C ASN A 244 10.89 -13.31 9.79
N SER A 245 10.45 -14.03 8.76
CA SER A 245 9.04 -14.23 8.46
C SER A 245 8.70 -15.70 8.20
N PRO A 246 7.43 -16.10 8.35
CA PRO A 246 6.95 -17.44 7.97
C PRO A 246 7.25 -17.78 6.49
N ALA A 247 7.44 -16.76 5.64
CA ALA A 247 7.80 -16.97 4.24
C ALA A 247 9.18 -17.61 4.07
N ALA A 248 10.10 -17.48 5.03
CA ALA A 248 11.40 -18.16 5.00
C ALA A 248 11.24 -19.68 5.07
N ARG A 249 10.51 -20.18 6.07
CA ARG A 249 10.23 -21.61 6.23
C ARG A 249 9.46 -22.16 5.03
N ARG A 250 8.46 -21.42 4.55
CA ARG A 250 7.71 -21.78 3.35
C ARG A 250 8.59 -21.87 2.11
N GLY A 251 9.43 -20.86 1.86
CA GLY A 251 10.34 -20.84 0.72
C GLY A 251 11.37 -21.97 0.77
N TRP A 252 11.86 -22.31 1.98
CA TRP A 252 12.75 -23.45 2.17
C TRP A 252 12.08 -24.77 1.83
N LEU A 253 10.86 -25.04 2.35
CA LEU A 253 10.14 -26.28 2.01
C LEU A 253 9.84 -26.42 0.51
N ILE A 254 9.44 -25.33 -0.14
CA ILE A 254 9.18 -25.34 -1.58
C ILE A 254 10.44 -25.75 -2.36
N ARG A 255 11.62 -25.26 -1.95
CA ARG A 255 12.88 -25.62 -2.59
C ARG A 255 13.29 -27.06 -2.30
N GLU A 256 13.18 -27.49 -1.04
CA GLU A 256 13.59 -28.84 -0.61
C GLU A 256 12.78 -29.94 -1.31
N PHE A 257 11.48 -29.71 -1.49
CA PHE A 257 10.57 -30.68 -2.11
C PHE A 257 10.33 -30.42 -3.60
N ALA A 258 11.05 -29.49 -4.24
CA ALA A 258 10.88 -29.19 -5.66
C ALA A 258 11.19 -30.40 -6.56
N ASP A 259 12.22 -31.17 -6.19
CA ASP A 259 12.70 -32.36 -6.92
C ASP A 259 12.36 -33.67 -6.19
N SER A 260 11.47 -33.63 -5.19
CA SER A 260 11.06 -34.81 -4.41
C SER A 260 9.87 -35.53 -5.05
N GLU A 261 9.79 -36.86 -4.88
CA GLU A 261 8.61 -37.64 -5.25
C GLU A 261 7.42 -37.39 -4.29
N GLU A 262 7.66 -36.80 -3.12
CA GLU A 262 6.63 -36.49 -2.12
C GLU A 262 5.83 -35.24 -2.53
N GLN A 263 4.49 -35.34 -2.52
CA GLN A 263 3.63 -34.20 -2.85
C GLN A 263 3.66 -33.14 -1.73
N LEU A 264 4.07 -31.93 -2.08
CA LEU A 264 3.96 -30.74 -1.25
C LEU A 264 2.74 -29.89 -1.65
N ARG A 265 1.91 -29.52 -0.68
CA ARG A 265 0.90 -28.44 -0.82
C ARG A 265 1.17 -27.35 0.20
N CYS A 266 1.29 -26.10 -0.25
CA CYS A 266 1.60 -24.97 0.62
C CYS A 266 0.46 -23.94 0.66
N ASP A 267 0.22 -23.38 1.84
CA ASP A 267 -0.64 -22.22 2.11
C ASP A 267 0.22 -21.10 2.76
N TRP A 268 -0.39 -20.02 3.24
CA TRP A 268 0.26 -18.95 4.00
C TRP A 268 0.66 -19.38 5.41
N GLY A 269 -0.15 -20.22 6.06
CA GLY A 269 0.05 -20.62 7.46
C GLY A 269 0.66 -22.00 7.66
N PHE A 270 0.64 -22.88 6.64
CA PHE A 270 1.09 -24.26 6.77
C PHE A 270 1.48 -24.89 5.42
N ALA A 271 2.16 -26.03 5.49
CA ALA A 271 2.36 -26.97 4.40
C ALA A 271 1.80 -28.36 4.76
N LEU A 272 1.39 -29.11 3.74
CA LEU A 272 1.05 -30.52 3.81
C LEU A 272 2.05 -31.30 2.94
N ILE A 273 2.67 -32.32 3.51
CA ILE A 273 3.71 -33.13 2.87
C ILE A 273 3.21 -34.58 2.80
N GLY A 274 3.28 -35.20 1.63
CA GLY A 274 2.89 -36.59 1.39
C GLY A 274 1.40 -36.82 1.12
N HIS A 275 1.01 -38.09 1.04
CA HIS A 275 -0.33 -38.52 0.59
C HIS A 275 -1.08 -39.38 1.61
N GLY A 276 -2.41 -39.30 1.55
CA GLY A 276 -3.32 -40.17 2.31
C GLY A 276 -3.09 -40.11 3.81
N LYS A 277 -2.97 -41.29 4.44
CA LYS A 277 -2.78 -41.43 5.91
C LYS A 277 -1.38 -41.03 6.38
N HIS A 278 -0.41 -40.86 5.48
CA HIS A 278 0.96 -40.47 5.81
C HIS A 278 1.20 -38.96 5.64
N GLN A 279 0.16 -38.19 5.31
CA GLN A 279 0.27 -36.76 5.15
C GLN A 279 0.63 -36.07 6.46
N ARG A 280 1.70 -35.27 6.44
CA ARG A 280 2.17 -34.48 7.59
C ARG A 280 1.84 -33.02 7.38
N ARG A 281 1.35 -32.35 8.43
CA ARG A 281 1.10 -30.90 8.43
C ARG A 281 2.20 -30.17 9.18
N VAL A 282 2.87 -29.24 8.51
CA VAL A 282 3.90 -28.37 9.08
C VAL A 282 3.34 -26.95 9.18
N GLN A 283 3.24 -26.39 10.37
CA GLN A 283 2.81 -25.00 10.57
C GLN A 283 3.99 -24.04 10.34
N PHE A 284 3.72 -22.91 9.70
CA PHE A 284 4.69 -21.82 9.52
C PHE A 284 4.63 -20.79 10.63
N THR A 285 3.48 -20.67 11.28
CA THR A 285 3.25 -19.76 12.40
C THR A 285 3.11 -20.57 13.69
N ASP A 286 4.19 -20.61 14.48
CA ASP A 286 4.08 -20.84 15.92
C ASP A 286 4.14 -19.47 16.60
N THR A 287 3.25 -19.27 17.57
CA THR A 287 3.03 -18.16 18.50
C THR A 287 4.16 -17.12 18.73
N HIS A 288 3.76 -15.85 18.86
CA HIS A 288 4.49 -14.69 19.42
C HIS A 288 5.63 -14.07 18.60
N TYR A 289 5.26 -13.20 17.64
CA TYR A 289 6.07 -12.01 17.38
C TYR A 289 5.73 -10.98 18.45
N VAL A 290 6.65 -10.79 19.40
CA VAL A 290 6.68 -9.68 20.37
C VAL A 290 6.74 -8.37 19.60
#